data_AF-A0A380DNY1-F1
#
_entry.id   AF-A0A380DNY1-F1
#
_cell.length_a   1.000
_cell.length_b   1.000
_cell.length_c   1.000
_cell.angle_alpha   90.00
_cell.angle_beta   90.00
_cell.angle_gamma   90.00
#
_symmetry.space_group_name_H-M   'P 1'
#
loop_
_entity.id
_entity.type
_entity.pdbx_description
1 polymer ?
#
loop_
_entity_poly.entity_id
_entity_poly.type
_entity_poly.pdbx_seq_one_letter_code
_entity_poly.pdbx_strand_id
1 'polypeptide(L)'
;MIDTLNVKLRNIPNKGIIMDPFNKLSRNVDYLDNDDEFYSDDHLYYKEDGYVAFSDYSVIGGEYVDGGFSPLAIAIHIVYFDEANELRVKHFVSDSNNDRSNPGKKFFEAVDKLVTWSKNLDIKNRSYALGQFEELNENNKYPGLGLIKRLSIMHHLEIMNRYLESQNENM
;
A
#
# COMPACT_ATOMS: atom_id res chain seq x y z
N MET A 1 -2.06 -2.08 44.20
CA MET A 1 -2.26 -3.42 43.60
C MET A 1 -2.79 -3.15 42.20
N ILE A 2 -2.06 -3.15 41.08
CA ILE A 2 -0.70 -3.54 40.66
C ILE A 2 -0.38 -2.55 39.52
N ASP A 3 0.55 -1.62 39.74
CA ASP A 3 0.98 -0.62 38.74
C ASP A 3 2.26 -1.12 38.08
N THR A 4 2.14 -2.19 37.27
CA THR A 4 3.31 -3.01 36.85
C THR A 4 3.42 -3.17 35.34
N LEU A 5 2.97 -2.18 34.56
CA LEU A 5 3.27 -2.10 33.14
C LEU A 5 3.95 -0.78 32.70
N ASN A 6 4.45 0.02 33.64
CA ASN A 6 5.34 1.14 33.33
C ASN A 6 6.81 0.71 33.46
N VAL A 7 7.22 -0.32 32.73
CA VAL A 7 8.65 -0.52 32.47
C VAL A 7 9.08 0.64 31.59
N LYS A 8 9.69 1.64 32.24
CA LYS A 8 10.32 2.80 31.62
C LYS A 8 11.17 2.35 30.43
N LEU A 9 10.68 2.56 29.20
CA LEU A 9 11.47 2.57 27.94
C LEU A 9 12.52 3.71 27.90
N ARG A 10 12.89 4.25 29.08
CA ARG A 10 13.77 5.40 29.22
C ARG A 10 15.20 4.91 29.00
N ASN A 11 15.71 5.13 27.79
CA ASN A 11 17.09 4.93 27.34
C ASN A 11 17.37 3.66 26.52
N ILE A 12 16.49 3.29 25.58
CA ILE A 12 16.93 2.43 24.46
C ILE A 12 17.60 3.34 23.42
N PRO A 13 18.93 3.28 23.22
CA PRO A 13 19.57 3.98 22.11
C PRO A 13 19.14 3.35 20.79
N ASN A 14 19.12 4.13 19.71
CA ASN A 14 18.87 3.64 18.34
C ASN A 14 17.55 2.87 18.19
N LYS A 15 16.46 3.48 18.65
CA LYS A 15 15.09 2.95 18.53
C LYS A 15 14.54 3.24 17.13
N GLY A 16 14.06 2.21 16.46
CA GLY A 16 13.27 2.32 15.23
C GLY A 16 11.79 2.11 15.51
N ILE A 17 10.92 2.70 14.68
CA ILE A 17 9.48 2.49 14.72
C ILE A 17 9.08 1.34 13.79
N ILE A 18 8.25 0.44 14.32
CA ILE A 18 7.54 -0.59 13.55
C ILE A 18 6.08 -0.22 13.57
N MET A 19 5.57 0.24 12.43
CA MET A 19 4.19 0.68 12.27
C MET A 19 3.49 -0.19 11.23
N ASP A 20 2.20 -0.48 11.45
CA ASP A 20 1.33 -1.00 10.40
C ASP A 20 0.32 0.09 10.01
N PRO A 21 0.68 0.98 9.06
CA PRO A 21 -0.21 2.05 8.63
C PRO A 21 -1.37 1.55 7.75
N PHE A 22 -1.32 0.31 7.25
CA PHE A 22 -2.31 -0.16 6.30
C PHE A 22 -3.64 -0.48 7.01
N ASN A 23 -4.66 0.31 6.74
CA ASN A 23 -6.01 0.11 7.26
C ASN A 23 -6.69 -1.09 6.59
N LYS A 24 -6.36 -2.29 7.07
CA LYS A 24 -6.85 -3.55 6.49
C LYS A 24 -8.32 -3.77 6.83
N LEU A 25 -9.20 -3.58 5.85
CA LEU A 25 -10.63 -3.87 5.99
C LEU A 25 -10.94 -5.36 5.80
N SER A 26 -11.99 -5.82 6.51
CA SER A 26 -12.41 -7.23 6.48
C SER A 26 -12.88 -7.70 5.10
N ARG A 27 -13.41 -6.79 4.27
CA ARG A 27 -13.87 -7.07 2.91
C ARG A 27 -13.33 -6.03 1.94
N ASN A 28 -12.86 -6.49 0.78
CA ASN A 28 -12.37 -5.61 -0.28
C ASN A 28 -13.42 -4.59 -0.78
N VAL A 29 -14.71 -4.90 -0.66
CA VAL A 29 -15.80 -3.97 -1.04
C VAL A 29 -15.88 -2.75 -0.13
N ASP A 30 -15.44 -2.88 1.13
CA ASP A 30 -15.57 -1.82 2.12
C ASP A 30 -14.62 -0.65 1.82
N TYR A 31 -13.58 -0.86 1.01
CA TYR A 31 -12.71 0.23 0.53
C TYR A 31 -13.42 1.18 -0.44
N LEU A 32 -14.64 0.88 -0.92
CA LEU A 32 -15.43 1.82 -1.72
C LEU A 32 -15.90 3.03 -0.90
N ASP A 33 -16.02 2.89 0.43
CA ASP A 33 -16.45 3.97 1.31
C ASP A 33 -15.36 5.04 1.53
N ASN A 34 -14.09 4.63 1.39
CA ASN A 34 -12.91 5.49 1.48
C ASN A 34 -11.81 4.95 0.55
N ASP A 35 -11.86 5.34 -0.72
CA ASP A 35 -10.98 4.78 -1.76
C ASP A 35 -9.60 5.46 -1.81
N ASP A 36 -9.37 6.48 -1.00
CA ASP A 36 -8.17 7.31 -0.98
C ASP A 36 -7.90 7.80 0.45
N GLU A 37 -6.95 7.19 1.13
CA GLU A 37 -6.71 7.45 2.55
C GLU A 37 -5.24 7.73 2.87
N PHE A 38 -5.04 8.40 4.00
CA PHE A 38 -3.70 8.60 4.56
C PHE A 38 -3.07 7.24 4.89
N TYR A 39 -1.80 7.07 4.53
CA TYR A 39 -1.02 5.88 4.85
C TYR A 39 -0.02 6.22 5.97
N SER A 40 0.99 7.05 5.71
CA SER A 40 2.01 7.38 6.71
C SER A 40 2.79 8.65 6.34
N ASP A 41 3.28 9.34 7.36
CA ASP A 41 4.24 10.43 7.29
C ASP A 41 5.52 10.10 8.09
N ASP A 42 5.67 8.85 8.56
CA ASP A 42 6.78 8.41 9.42
C ASP A 42 8.13 8.65 8.73
N HIS A 43 8.21 8.49 7.41
CA HIS A 43 9.45 8.73 6.65
C HIS A 43 9.90 10.20 6.68
N LEU A 44 8.98 11.13 6.96
CA LEU A 44 9.28 12.56 7.13
C LEU A 44 9.73 12.87 8.56
N TYR A 45 9.03 12.33 9.56
CA TYR A 45 9.10 12.83 10.94
C TYR A 45 9.81 11.91 11.95
N TYR A 46 10.18 10.68 11.59
CA TYR A 46 10.77 9.72 12.54
C TYR A 46 11.98 10.26 13.33
N LYS A 47 12.81 11.12 12.72
CA LYS A 47 13.95 11.74 13.40
C LYS A 47 13.52 12.77 14.44
N GLU A 48 12.51 13.58 14.12
CA GLU A 48 11.96 14.60 15.02
C GLU A 48 11.28 13.94 16.23
N ASP A 49 10.67 12.78 16.02
CA ASP A 49 10.09 11.94 17.07
C ASP A 49 11.13 11.16 17.89
N GLY A 50 12.42 11.30 17.57
CA GLY A 50 13.53 10.69 18.30
C GLY A 50 13.78 9.21 17.99
N TYR A 51 13.37 8.77 16.80
CA TYR A 51 13.72 7.47 16.21
C TYR A 51 14.91 7.58 15.26
N VAL A 52 15.57 6.44 15.01
CA VAL A 52 16.69 6.33 14.04
C VAL A 52 16.31 5.57 12.78
N ALA A 53 15.11 4.99 12.74
CA ALA A 53 14.59 4.24 11.61
C ALA A 53 13.06 4.20 11.68
N PHE A 54 12.43 3.98 10.54
CA PHE A 54 11.00 3.71 10.39
C PHE A 54 10.79 2.44 9.56
N SER A 55 9.58 1.90 9.61
CA SER A 55 9.19 0.75 8.81
C SER A 55 7.68 0.65 8.70
N ASP A 56 7.23 -0.06 7.66
CA ASP A 56 5.83 -0.39 7.42
C ASP A 56 5.66 -1.85 6.94
N TYR A 57 4.43 -2.36 6.95
CA TYR A 57 4.08 -3.72 6.49
C TYR A 57 3.57 -3.75 5.03
N SER A 58 3.82 -2.69 4.26
CA SER A 58 3.27 -2.46 2.94
C SER A 58 1.73 -2.58 2.91
N VAL A 59 1.17 -2.76 1.72
CA VAL A 59 -0.27 -2.96 1.50
C VAL A 59 -0.79 -4.35 1.94
N ILE A 60 -0.01 -5.09 2.74
CA ILE A 60 -0.35 -6.43 3.21
C ILE A 60 -0.86 -6.38 4.66
N GLY A 61 -0.28 -5.49 5.46
CA GLY A 61 -0.49 -5.42 6.90
C GLY A 61 0.29 -6.50 7.68
N GLY A 62 0.47 -6.26 8.97
CA GLY A 62 1.18 -7.14 9.91
C GLY A 62 0.32 -8.29 10.44
N GLU A 63 -1.00 -8.24 10.24
CA GLU A 63 -1.92 -9.28 10.68
C GLU A 63 -1.83 -10.54 9.80
N TYR A 64 -1.45 -11.65 10.43
CA TYR A 64 -1.56 -12.98 9.86
C TYR A 64 -3.02 -13.46 9.87
N VAL A 65 -3.51 -13.91 8.71
CA VAL A 65 -4.84 -14.51 8.56
C VAL A 65 -4.66 -15.94 8.07
N ASP A 66 -5.25 -16.89 8.79
CA ASP A 66 -5.21 -18.30 8.41
C ASP A 66 -6.15 -18.58 7.22
N GLY A 67 -5.60 -19.21 6.18
CA GLY A 67 -6.30 -19.49 4.93
C GLY A 67 -6.43 -18.31 3.96
N GLY A 68 -7.12 -18.56 2.84
CA GLY A 68 -7.42 -17.57 1.81
C GLY A 68 -8.67 -17.95 1.05
N PHE A 69 -9.67 -17.07 1.05
CA PHE A 69 -10.91 -17.26 0.30
C PHE A 69 -10.88 -16.47 -1.01
N SER A 70 -11.59 -16.96 -2.03
CA SER A 70 -11.87 -16.14 -3.21
C SER A 70 -12.71 -14.93 -2.77
N PRO A 71 -12.18 -13.70 -2.87
CA PRO A 71 -12.87 -12.52 -2.37
C PRO A 71 -14.07 -12.20 -3.26
N LEU A 72 -15.09 -11.56 -2.71
CA LEU A 72 -16.24 -11.07 -3.49
C LEU A 72 -15.85 -9.95 -4.44
N ALA A 73 -14.81 -9.19 -4.11
CA ALA A 73 -14.27 -8.11 -4.93
C ALA A 73 -12.76 -8.25 -5.07
N ILE A 74 -12.21 -7.79 -6.18
CA ILE A 74 -10.77 -7.58 -6.32
C ILE A 74 -10.49 -6.13 -5.95
N ALA A 75 -9.50 -5.93 -5.08
CA ALA A 75 -8.95 -4.61 -4.77
C ALA A 75 -7.48 -4.58 -5.16
N ILE A 76 -7.05 -3.49 -5.79
CA ILE A 76 -5.64 -3.18 -6.06
C ILE A 76 -5.28 -1.97 -5.20
N HIS A 77 -4.28 -2.11 -4.35
CA HIS A 77 -3.83 -1.05 -3.44
C HIS A 77 -2.55 -0.43 -3.99
N ILE A 78 -2.50 0.89 -4.10
CA ILE A 78 -1.35 1.63 -4.62
C ILE A 78 -1.01 2.74 -3.64
N VAL A 79 0.14 2.61 -3.00
CA VAL A 79 0.73 3.66 -2.16
C VAL A 79 1.35 4.73 -3.06
N TYR A 80 1.19 6.01 -2.74
CA TYR A 80 1.78 7.10 -3.52
C TYR A 80 2.07 8.31 -2.62
N PHE A 81 3.04 9.12 -3.01
CA PHE A 81 3.33 10.41 -2.38
C PHE A 81 2.36 11.49 -2.87
N ASP A 82 1.74 12.20 -1.93
CA ASP A 82 0.91 13.36 -2.26
C ASP A 82 1.76 14.63 -2.49
N GLU A 83 1.12 15.81 -2.55
CA GLU A 83 1.80 17.09 -2.74
C GLU A 83 2.74 17.47 -1.58
N ALA A 84 2.41 17.06 -0.35
CA ALA A 84 3.23 17.26 0.85
C ALA A 84 4.34 16.20 1.01
N ASN A 85 4.38 15.20 0.11
CA ASN A 85 5.19 13.98 0.23
C ASN A 85 4.79 13.10 1.41
N GLU A 86 3.56 13.22 1.91
CA GLU A 86 2.97 12.21 2.78
C GLU A 86 2.60 10.99 1.92
N LEU A 87 2.70 9.78 2.48
CA LEU A 87 2.23 8.59 1.81
C LEU A 87 0.72 8.49 1.99
N ARG A 88 0.04 8.28 0.88
CA ARG A 88 -1.38 7.92 0.79
C ARG A 88 -1.52 6.56 0.14
N VAL A 89 -2.65 5.90 0.35
CA VAL A 89 -2.99 4.66 -0.35
C VAL A 89 -4.31 4.83 -1.08
N LYS A 90 -4.31 4.48 -2.37
CA LYS A 90 -5.51 4.45 -3.20
C LYS A 90 -5.97 3.01 -3.44
N HIS A 91 -7.26 2.77 -3.32
CA HIS A 91 -7.90 1.45 -3.40
C HIS A 91 -8.76 1.36 -4.67
N PHE A 92 -8.32 0.56 -5.64
CA PHE A 92 -9.09 0.31 -6.86
C PHE A 92 -9.89 -0.98 -6.71
N VAL A 93 -11.18 -0.84 -6.42
CA VAL A 93 -12.10 -1.97 -6.19
C VAL A 93 -12.89 -2.29 -7.46
N SER A 94 -13.08 -3.57 -7.76
CA SER A 94 -13.97 -4.04 -8.84
C SER A 94 -15.43 -3.61 -8.63
N ASP A 95 -16.27 -3.65 -9.66
CA ASP A 95 -17.66 -3.17 -9.59
C ASP A 95 -18.66 -4.31 -9.33
N SER A 96 -18.43 -5.46 -9.95
CA SER A 96 -19.41 -6.55 -10.02
C SER A 96 -19.38 -7.49 -8.80
N ASN A 97 -19.54 -6.97 -7.58
CA ASN A 97 -19.17 -7.66 -6.31
C ASN A 97 -20.26 -8.53 -5.64
N ASN A 98 -21.37 -8.80 -6.32
CA ASN A 98 -22.51 -9.55 -5.75
C ASN A 98 -22.23 -11.05 -5.55
N ASP A 99 -21.27 -11.61 -6.30
CA ASP A 99 -20.85 -13.01 -6.19
C ASP A 99 -19.34 -13.17 -6.45
N ARG A 100 -18.82 -14.40 -6.32
CA ARG A 100 -17.39 -14.74 -6.51
C ARG A 100 -17.02 -15.12 -7.95
N SER A 101 -17.95 -15.03 -8.89
CA SER A 101 -17.72 -15.46 -10.28
C SER A 101 -16.79 -14.50 -11.03
N ASN A 102 -16.21 -14.97 -12.14
CA ASN A 102 -15.49 -14.15 -13.11
C ASN A 102 -14.41 -13.21 -12.51
N PRO A 103 -13.40 -13.75 -11.78
CA PRO A 103 -12.33 -12.94 -11.19
C PRO A 103 -11.55 -12.14 -12.25
N GLY A 104 -11.43 -12.64 -13.48
CA GLY A 104 -10.82 -11.87 -14.58
C GLY A 104 -11.58 -10.58 -14.89
N LYS A 105 -12.91 -10.64 -14.98
CA LYS A 105 -13.75 -9.44 -15.20
C LYS A 105 -13.56 -8.42 -14.07
N LYS A 106 -13.62 -8.89 -12.81
CA LYS A 106 -13.41 -8.03 -11.63
C LYS A 106 -12.04 -7.38 -11.65
N PHE A 107 -11.00 -8.11 -12.05
CA PHE A 107 -9.67 -7.55 -12.19
C PHE A 107 -9.64 -6.43 -13.23
N PHE A 108 -10.27 -6.62 -14.40
CA PHE A 108 -10.31 -5.56 -15.41
C PHE A 108 -11.10 -4.33 -14.95
N GLU A 109 -12.20 -4.51 -14.21
CA GLU A 109 -12.94 -3.40 -13.59
C GLU A 109 -12.05 -2.58 -12.61
N ALA A 110 -11.17 -3.25 -11.85
CA ALA A 110 -10.26 -2.58 -10.92
C ALA A 110 -9.04 -1.96 -11.62
N VAL A 111 -8.38 -2.70 -12.52
CA VAL A 111 -7.15 -2.26 -13.18
C VAL A 111 -7.39 -1.13 -14.17
N ASP A 112 -8.56 -1.06 -14.82
CA ASP A 112 -8.90 0.05 -15.71
C ASP A 112 -9.00 1.38 -14.96
N LYS A 113 -9.55 1.36 -13.73
CA LYS A 113 -9.57 2.51 -12.82
C LYS A 113 -8.16 2.92 -12.42
N LEU A 114 -7.30 1.95 -12.09
CA LEU A 114 -5.88 2.19 -11.78
C LEU A 114 -5.17 2.85 -12.96
N VAL A 115 -5.24 2.26 -14.16
CA VAL A 115 -4.56 2.78 -15.36
C VAL A 115 -5.09 4.15 -15.75
N THR A 116 -6.39 4.40 -15.56
CA THR A 116 -6.96 5.73 -15.82
C THR A 116 -6.45 6.76 -14.84
N TRP A 117 -6.42 6.44 -13.54
CA TRP A 117 -5.86 7.32 -12.52
C TRP A 117 -4.35 7.54 -12.70
N SER A 118 -3.61 6.49 -13.09
CA SER A 118 -2.15 6.54 -13.21
C SER A 118 -1.70 7.56 -14.25
N LYS A 119 -2.51 7.88 -15.28
CA LYS A 119 -2.18 8.84 -16.34
C LYS A 119 -1.74 10.21 -15.81
N ASN A 120 -2.27 10.65 -14.67
CA ASN A 120 -1.97 11.95 -14.07
C ASN A 120 -1.00 11.88 -12.89
N LEU A 121 -0.38 10.72 -12.62
CA LEU A 121 0.60 10.58 -11.55
C LEU A 121 1.88 11.36 -11.85
N ASP A 122 2.35 12.09 -10.83
CA ASP A 122 3.69 12.65 -10.78
C ASP A 122 4.76 11.56 -11.02
N ILE A 123 5.88 11.95 -11.63
CA ILE A 123 7.00 11.06 -11.93
C ILE A 123 7.53 10.34 -10.69
N LYS A 124 7.50 10.98 -9.51
CA LYS A 124 7.92 10.37 -8.23
C LYS A 124 7.11 9.13 -7.87
N ASN A 125 5.88 9.05 -8.36
CA ASN A 125 4.95 7.93 -8.15
C ASN A 125 4.89 6.97 -9.33
N ARG A 126 5.77 7.09 -10.34
CA ARG A 126 5.88 6.12 -11.43
C ARG A 126 6.83 4.98 -11.04
N SER A 127 6.54 3.79 -11.53
CA SER A 127 7.29 2.57 -11.21
C SER A 127 7.19 1.55 -12.34
N TYR A 128 8.08 0.57 -12.38
CA TYR A 128 7.95 -0.57 -13.29
C TYR A 128 6.68 -1.37 -13.00
N ALA A 129 6.33 -1.56 -11.72
CA ALA A 129 5.13 -2.29 -11.33
C ALA A 129 3.82 -1.68 -11.88
N LEU A 130 3.72 -0.34 -11.94
CA LEU A 130 2.59 0.33 -12.59
C LEU A 130 2.56 0.06 -14.10
N GLY A 131 3.71 0.11 -14.77
CA GLY A 131 3.81 -0.28 -16.18
C GLY A 131 3.37 -1.72 -16.43
N GLN A 132 3.64 -2.63 -15.49
CA GLN A 132 3.14 -4.01 -15.57
C GLN A 132 1.61 -4.10 -15.44
N PHE A 133 0.97 -3.26 -14.60
CA PHE A 133 -0.50 -3.19 -14.56
C PHE A 133 -1.08 -2.64 -15.87
N GLU A 134 -0.44 -1.63 -16.47
CA GLU A 134 -0.80 -1.08 -17.77
C GLU A 134 -0.73 -2.16 -18.86
N GLU A 135 0.38 -2.91 -18.94
CA GLU A 135 0.55 -4.02 -19.88
C GLU A 135 -0.50 -5.13 -19.70
N LEU A 136 -0.84 -5.47 -18.45
CA LEU A 136 -1.87 -6.47 -18.16
C LEU A 136 -3.26 -6.02 -18.64
N ASN A 137 -3.57 -4.73 -18.47
CA ASN A 137 -4.82 -4.14 -18.95
C ASN A 137 -4.88 -4.14 -20.48
N GLU A 138 -3.84 -3.62 -21.14
CA GLU A 138 -3.75 -3.53 -22.61
C GLU A 138 -3.83 -4.92 -23.28
N ASN A 139 -3.15 -5.91 -22.71
CA ASN A 139 -3.11 -7.27 -23.27
C ASN A 139 -4.28 -8.16 -22.81
N ASN A 140 -5.26 -7.62 -22.07
CA ASN A 140 -6.40 -8.37 -21.54
C ASN A 140 -5.98 -9.64 -20.79
N LYS A 141 -4.92 -9.56 -19.97
CA LYS A 141 -4.38 -10.71 -19.23
C LYS A 141 -4.70 -10.62 -17.74
N TYR A 142 -5.51 -11.55 -17.24
CA TYR A 142 -5.72 -11.71 -15.79
C TYR A 142 -4.53 -12.48 -15.17
N PRO A 143 -3.77 -11.88 -14.24
CA PRO A 143 -2.54 -12.49 -13.74
C PRO A 143 -2.73 -13.37 -12.50
N GLY A 144 -3.94 -13.39 -11.93
CA GLY A 144 -4.19 -14.00 -10.61
C GLY A 144 -3.85 -13.08 -9.43
N LEU A 145 -4.46 -13.34 -8.28
CA LEU A 145 -4.38 -12.50 -7.09
C LEU A 145 -2.96 -12.35 -6.53
N GLY A 146 -2.14 -13.40 -6.65
CA GLY A 146 -0.76 -13.38 -6.14
C GLY A 146 0.12 -12.36 -6.86
N LEU A 147 0.01 -12.25 -8.19
CA LEU A 147 0.79 -11.27 -8.94
C LEU A 147 0.29 -9.84 -8.71
N ILE A 148 -1.02 -9.64 -8.56
CA ILE A 148 -1.59 -8.32 -8.21
C ILE A 148 -0.94 -7.81 -6.92
N LYS A 149 -0.94 -8.62 -5.86
CA LYS A 149 -0.30 -8.27 -4.58
C LYS A 149 1.20 -8.00 -4.74
N ARG A 150 1.90 -8.85 -5.51
CA ARG A 150 3.34 -8.68 -5.76
C ARG A 150 3.64 -7.34 -6.44
N LEU A 151 2.84 -6.95 -7.43
CA LEU A 151 3.01 -5.68 -8.13
C LEU A 151 2.71 -4.49 -7.21
N SER A 152 1.68 -4.55 -6.37
CA SER A 152 1.42 -3.50 -5.38
C SER A 152 2.58 -3.33 -4.36
N ILE A 153 3.16 -4.42 -3.87
CA ILE A 153 4.34 -4.38 -2.99
C ILE A 153 5.54 -3.82 -3.74
N MET A 154 5.79 -4.30 -4.96
CA MET A 154 6.90 -3.86 -5.79
C MET A 154 6.81 -2.36 -6.05
N HIS A 155 5.63 -1.86 -6.41
CA HIS A 155 5.38 -0.44 -6.60
C HIS A 155 5.78 0.39 -5.37
N HIS A 156 5.29 0.00 -4.19
CA HIS A 156 5.59 0.69 -2.94
C HIS A 156 7.11 0.73 -2.68
N LEU A 157 7.80 -0.41 -2.82
CA LEU A 157 9.24 -0.47 -2.63
C LEU A 157 10.02 0.38 -3.64
N GLU A 158 9.59 0.42 -4.91
CA GLU A 158 10.24 1.22 -5.96
C GLU A 158 10.17 2.73 -5.68
N ILE A 159 9.00 3.24 -5.30
CA ILE A 159 8.83 4.68 -5.02
C ILE A 159 9.57 5.07 -3.73
N MET A 160 9.56 4.20 -2.71
CA MET A 160 10.27 4.45 -1.46
C MET A 160 11.79 4.36 -1.64
N ASN A 161 12.29 3.42 -2.42
CA ASN A 161 13.72 3.34 -2.73
C ASN A 161 14.21 4.63 -3.39
N ARG A 162 13.48 5.11 -4.41
CA ARG A 162 13.81 6.36 -5.09
C ARG A 162 13.77 7.55 -4.15
N TYR A 163 12.76 7.63 -3.29
CA TYR A 163 12.69 8.67 -2.26
C TYR A 163 13.93 8.63 -1.35
N LEU A 164 14.27 7.47 -0.81
CA LEU A 164 15.42 7.31 0.10
C LEU A 164 16.77 7.61 -0.57
N GLU A 165 16.96 7.20 -1.82
CA GLU A 165 18.14 7.57 -2.62
C GLU A 165 18.25 9.09 -2.78
N SER A 166 17.14 9.77 -3.11
CA SER A 166 17.13 11.22 -3.22
C SER A 166 17.47 11.95 -1.91
N GLN A 167 17.13 11.36 -0.75
CA GLN A 167 17.49 11.96 0.54
C GLN A 167 18.98 11.78 0.85
N ASN A 168 19.58 10.66 0.44
CA ASN A 168 21.00 10.40 0.65
C ASN A 168 21.90 11.28 -0.23
N GLU A 169 21.47 11.62 -1.45
CA GLU A 169 22.21 12.53 -2.35
C GLU A 169 22.20 13.99 -1.87
N ASN A 170 21.23 14.35 -1.03
CA ASN A 170 21.07 15.70 -0.45
C ASN A 170 21.71 15.86 0.95
N MET A 171 22.37 14.82 1.46
CA MET A 171 23.16 14.83 2.71
C MET A 171 24.66 15.01 2.45
#